data_AF-A0A6B0RZD6-F1
#
_entry.id   AF-A0A6B0RZD6-F1
#
_cell.length_a   1.000
_cell.length_b   1.000
_cell.length_c   1.000
_cell.angle_alpha   90.00
_cell.angle_beta   90.00
_cell.angle_gamma   90.00
#
_symmetry.space_group_name_H-M   'P 1'
#
loop_
_entity.id
_entity.type
_entity.pdbx_description
1 polymer ?
#
loop_
_entity_poly.entity_id
_entity_poly.type
_entity_poly.pdbx_seq_one_letter_code
_entity_poly.pdbx_strand_id
1 'polypeptide(L)'
;MVKSCGKGGFHIRMWLQPFPVTYINKMLSCAGAHRLQTGMCGGFGKPQVTVARVHIGQVIMSICTKLQNKEHVIEFCRARFKFPGCQKIHISKKWGFIKFNVDKCEDSVAEKQLILDGYRLKYIPSCGLWTNGEPFPVLFLNTHCFPLNEQRYSLIQLWGGVSEELI
;
A
#
# COMPACT_ATOMS: atom_id res chain seq x y z
N MET A 1 6.67 -7.66 14.56
CA MET A 1 7.06 -8.15 13.22
C MET A 1 8.52 -8.60 13.17
N VAL A 2 9.54 -7.73 13.20
CA VAL A 2 10.95 -8.19 13.14
C VAL A 2 11.29 -9.19 14.26
N LYS A 3 10.86 -8.92 15.49
CA LYS A 3 11.09 -9.81 16.65
C LYS A 3 10.27 -11.12 16.60
N SER A 4 9.14 -11.12 15.92
CA SER A 4 8.16 -12.23 15.94
C SER A 4 8.31 -13.15 14.73
N CYS A 5 8.49 -12.58 13.54
CA CYS A 5 8.50 -13.28 12.25
C CYS A 5 9.90 -13.31 11.61
N GLY A 6 10.90 -12.67 12.22
CA GLY A 6 12.23 -12.48 11.63
C GLY A 6 12.26 -11.42 10.51
N LYS A 7 13.45 -10.96 10.16
CA LYS A 7 13.66 -9.86 9.17
C LYS A 7 13.23 -10.25 7.74
N GLY A 8 13.32 -11.53 7.37
CA GLY A 8 12.96 -12.04 6.04
C GLY A 8 11.57 -12.67 5.95
N GLY A 9 10.79 -12.64 7.04
CA GLY A 9 9.49 -13.33 7.11
C GLY A 9 8.29 -12.52 6.62
N PHE A 10 8.51 -11.29 6.12
CA PHE A 10 7.45 -10.40 5.70
C PHE A 10 7.91 -9.34 4.70
N HIS A 11 6.97 -8.85 3.89
CA HIS A 11 7.16 -7.68 3.05
C HIS A 11 6.08 -6.62 3.33
N ILE A 12 6.49 -5.41 3.71
CA ILE A 12 5.57 -4.29 3.95
C ILE A 12 5.71 -3.28 2.81
N ARG A 13 4.58 -2.84 2.26
CA ARG A 13 4.51 -1.79 1.25
C ARG A 13 3.52 -0.71 1.68
N MET A 14 3.98 0.53 1.68
CA MET A 14 3.14 1.72 1.78
C MET A 14 2.70 2.13 0.37
N TRP A 15 1.40 2.28 0.16
CA TRP A 15 0.84 2.68 -1.15
C TRP A 15 0.71 4.19 -1.29
N LEU A 16 0.49 4.88 -0.17
CA LEU A 16 0.31 6.31 -0.14
C LEU A 16 1.64 7.04 -0.21
N GLN A 17 1.69 8.04 -1.09
CA GLN A 17 2.82 8.95 -1.23
C GLN A 17 2.39 10.36 -0.79
N PRO A 18 3.15 11.01 0.11
CA PRO A 18 2.81 12.33 0.60
C PRO A 18 3.31 13.41 -0.36
N PHE A 19 2.51 13.73 -1.38
CA PHE A 19 2.83 14.80 -2.34
C PHE A 19 2.27 16.18 -1.97
N PRO A 20 0.99 16.32 -1.56
CA PRO A 20 0.44 17.61 -1.18
C PRO A 20 1.18 18.27 -0.01
N VAL A 21 1.51 19.56 -0.14
CA VAL A 21 2.14 20.36 0.91
C VAL A 21 1.10 21.25 1.57
N THR A 22 1.04 21.23 2.90
CA THR A 22 0.21 22.12 3.71
C THR A 22 1.00 23.37 4.06
N TYR A 23 0.32 24.53 3.96
CA TYR A 23 0.90 25.83 4.25
C TYR A 23 0.36 26.36 5.58
N ILE A 24 1.22 27.04 6.35
CA ILE A 24 0.87 27.67 7.62
C ILE A 24 1.25 29.15 7.62
N ASN A 25 0.29 30.00 7.99
CA ASN A 25 0.55 31.39 8.34
C ASN A 25 0.82 31.46 9.84
N LYS A 26 2.10 31.41 10.25
CA LYS A 26 2.47 31.39 11.68
C LYS A 26 2.27 32.78 12.29
N MET A 27 1.47 32.85 13.36
CA MET A 27 1.34 34.06 14.17
C MET A 27 2.44 34.14 15.24
N LEU A 28 2.81 35.36 15.63
CA LEU A 28 3.73 35.61 16.74
C LEU A 28 3.00 35.39 18.07
N SER A 29 3.60 34.64 18.99
CA SER A 29 3.03 34.31 20.30
C SER A 29 3.55 35.22 21.44
N CYS A 30 4.09 36.40 21.12
CA CYS A 30 4.67 37.33 22.10
C CYS A 30 3.70 38.46 22.52
N ALA A 31 3.93 39.03 23.70
CA ALA A 31 3.20 40.22 24.14
C ALA A 31 3.45 41.40 23.17
N GLY A 32 2.38 42.05 22.73
CA GLY A 32 2.47 43.12 21.73
C GLY A 32 2.57 42.65 20.27
N ALA A 33 2.37 41.36 19.97
CA ALA A 33 2.36 40.81 18.61
C ALA A 33 1.46 41.58 17.62
N HIS A 34 0.35 42.13 18.10
CA HIS A 34 -0.56 42.96 17.30
C HIS A 34 0.13 44.18 16.64
N ARG A 35 1.20 44.70 17.24
CA ARG A 35 1.95 45.83 16.67
C ARG A 35 2.97 45.41 15.61
N LEU A 36 3.40 44.16 15.63
CA LEU A 36 4.48 43.62 14.79
C LEU A 36 3.97 42.77 13.63
N GLN A 37 2.80 42.16 13.79
CA GLN A 37 2.21 41.27 12.80
C GLN A 37 0.98 41.91 12.16
N THR A 38 0.86 41.78 10.84
CA THR A 38 -0.29 42.28 10.05
C THR A 38 -1.52 41.36 10.11
N GLY A 39 -1.56 40.42 11.06
CA GLY A 39 -2.62 39.43 11.20
C GLY A 39 -2.81 38.57 9.95
N MET A 40 -3.98 38.71 9.31
CA MET A 40 -4.38 37.93 8.13
C MET A 40 -4.08 38.62 6.78
N CYS A 41 -3.62 39.88 6.78
CA CYS A 41 -3.23 40.56 5.55
C CYS A 41 -2.02 39.86 4.92
N GLY A 42 -2.12 39.48 3.65
CA GLY A 42 -1.09 38.68 2.97
C GLY A 42 -0.97 37.24 3.49
N GLY A 43 -2.07 36.66 3.97
CA GLY A 43 -2.11 35.39 4.71
C GLY A 43 -1.74 34.10 3.97
N PHE A 44 -1.07 34.16 2.82
CA PHE A 44 -0.50 32.96 2.21
C PHE A 44 0.69 32.48 3.05
N GLY A 45 0.57 31.25 3.55
CA GLY A 45 1.53 30.68 4.48
C GLY A 45 2.83 30.23 3.83
N LYS A 46 3.74 29.73 4.68
CA LYS A 46 4.93 29.00 4.24
C LYS A 46 4.65 27.49 4.25
N PRO A 47 5.29 26.69 3.39
CA PRO A 47 5.14 25.25 3.42
C PRO A 47 5.61 24.69 4.77
N GLN A 48 4.81 23.82 5.39
CA GLN A 48 5.11 23.26 6.71
C GLN A 48 5.37 21.76 6.66
N VAL A 49 4.44 21.01 6.08
CA VAL A 49 4.45 19.55 6.12
C VAL A 49 3.78 19.00 4.86
N THR A 50 4.22 17.83 4.41
CA THR A 50 3.55 17.06 3.37
C THR A 50 2.54 16.10 3.99
N VAL A 51 1.40 15.95 3.32
CA VAL A 51 0.31 15.09 3.75
C VAL A 51 -0.05 14.11 2.64
N ALA A 52 -0.45 12.89 2.98
CA ALA A 52 -1.03 11.95 2.03
C ALA A 52 -2.56 12.07 2.03
N ARG A 53 -3.16 12.26 0.86
CA ARG A 53 -4.62 12.25 0.70
C ARG A 53 -5.10 10.83 0.49
N VAL A 54 -6.15 10.44 1.20
CA VAL A 54 -6.69 9.08 1.19
C VAL A 54 -8.19 9.12 0.95
N HIS A 55 -8.65 8.33 -0.01
CA HIS A 55 -10.07 8.14 -0.30
C HIS A 55 -10.64 6.92 0.45
N ILE A 56 -11.96 6.87 0.56
CA ILE A 56 -12.66 5.72 1.15
C ILE A 56 -12.44 4.50 0.26
N GLY A 57 -12.14 3.33 0.86
CA GLY A 57 -11.81 2.10 0.14
C GLY A 57 -10.38 2.05 -0.39
N GLN A 58 -9.59 3.12 -0.22
CA GLN A 58 -8.19 3.13 -0.64
C GLN A 58 -7.32 2.36 0.36
N VAL A 59 -6.41 1.56 -0.18
CA VAL A 59 -5.40 0.81 0.60
C VAL A 59 -4.29 1.76 1.03
N ILE A 60 -4.03 1.84 2.34
CA ILE A 60 -2.97 2.66 2.94
C ILE A 60 -1.64 1.89 2.92
N MET A 61 -1.67 0.70 3.51
CA MET A 61 -0.52 -0.18 3.73
C MET A 61 -0.94 -1.60 3.39
N SER A 62 -0.01 -2.38 2.83
CA SER A 62 -0.20 -3.81 2.64
C SER A 62 1.01 -4.59 3.12
N ILE A 63 0.75 -5.76 3.68
CA ILE A 63 1.74 -6.67 4.23
C ILE A 63 1.54 -8.02 3.58
N CYS A 64 2.62 -8.59 3.04
CA CYS A 64 2.65 -9.94 2.51
C CYS A 64 3.44 -10.83 3.47
N THR A 65 2.85 -11.94 3.90
CA THR A 65 3.48 -12.93 4.77
C THR A 65 2.96 -14.33 4.46
N LYS A 66 3.72 -15.34 4.91
CA LYS A 66 3.22 -16.71 5.01
C LYS A 66 2.00 -16.82 5.93
N LEU A 67 1.14 -17.80 5.67
CA LEU A 67 -0.10 -18.02 6.42
C LEU A 67 0.12 -18.25 7.93
N GLN A 68 1.25 -18.85 8.30
CA GLN A 68 1.63 -19.12 9.70
C GLN A 68 1.73 -17.84 10.55
N ASN A 69 2.05 -16.70 9.95
CA ASN A 69 2.30 -15.44 10.67
C ASN A 69 1.05 -14.54 10.78
N LYS A 70 -0.14 -15.06 10.45
CA LYS A 70 -1.40 -14.28 10.38
C LYS A 70 -1.67 -13.48 11.66
N GLU A 71 -1.56 -14.11 12.83
CA GLU A 71 -1.86 -13.47 14.12
C GLU A 71 -0.92 -12.28 14.38
N HIS A 72 0.37 -12.45 14.12
CA HIS A 72 1.36 -11.39 14.27
C HIS A 72 1.13 -10.21 13.33
N VAL A 73 0.56 -10.44 12.13
CA VAL A 73 0.19 -9.38 11.20
C VAL A 73 -1.03 -8.61 11.68
N ILE A 74 -2.05 -9.30 12.22
CA ILE A 74 -3.24 -8.66 12.79
C ILE A 74 -2.84 -7.77 13.97
N GLU A 75 -1.96 -8.26 14.85
CA GLU A 75 -1.40 -7.50 15.96
C GLU A 75 -0.60 -6.28 15.49
N PHE A 76 0.25 -6.44 14.47
CA PHE A 76 0.98 -5.30 13.92
C PHE A 76 0.06 -4.24 13.32
N CYS A 77 -1.02 -4.66 12.67
CA CYS A 77 -2.03 -3.76 12.11
C CYS A 77 -2.87 -3.03 13.19
N ARG A 78 -2.64 -3.27 14.49
CA ARG A 78 -3.02 -2.33 15.56
C ARG A 78 -2.34 -0.97 15.40
N ALA A 79 -1.27 -0.87 14.61
CA ALA A 79 -0.67 0.41 14.19
C ALA A 79 -1.68 1.38 13.54
N ARG A 80 -2.86 0.91 13.14
CA ARG A 80 -3.96 1.77 12.69
C ARG A 80 -4.31 2.91 13.67
N PHE A 81 -4.06 2.75 14.97
CA PHE A 81 -4.22 3.82 15.98
C PHE A 81 -3.36 5.05 15.71
N LYS A 82 -2.31 4.95 14.89
CA LYS A 82 -1.48 6.09 14.49
C LYS A 82 -2.10 6.91 13.36
N PHE A 83 -3.09 6.37 12.65
CA PHE A 83 -3.80 7.07 11.59
C PHE A 83 -5.11 7.64 12.13
N PRO A 84 -5.46 8.89 11.79
CA PRO A 84 -6.75 9.45 12.14
C PRO A 84 -7.88 8.75 11.36
N GLY A 85 -9.06 8.63 11.99
CA GLY A 85 -10.25 8.02 11.38
C GLY A 85 -10.36 6.51 11.60
N CYS A 86 -11.25 5.86 10.83
CA CYS A 86 -11.52 4.43 10.94
C CYS A 86 -10.81 3.66 9.82
N GLN A 87 -9.92 2.73 10.19
CA GLN A 87 -9.31 1.80 9.25
C GLN A 87 -9.64 0.36 9.63
N LYS A 88 -9.90 -0.48 8.63
CA LYS A 88 -10.10 -1.92 8.80
C LYS A 88 -8.97 -2.71 8.15
N ILE A 89 -8.71 -3.88 8.73
CA ILE A 89 -7.79 -4.85 8.18
C ILE A 89 -8.62 -5.74 7.25
N HIS A 90 -8.23 -5.80 5.99
CA HIS A 90 -8.83 -6.69 5.00
C HIS A 90 -7.81 -7.77 4.63
N ILE A 91 -8.25 -9.03 4.65
CA ILE A 91 -7.46 -10.18 4.21
C ILE A 91 -7.81 -10.41 2.74
N SER A 92 -6.85 -10.20 1.86
CA SER A 92 -7.08 -10.35 0.43
C SER A 92 -6.98 -11.82 0.01
N LYS A 93 -7.85 -12.22 -0.92
CA LYS A 93 -7.73 -13.51 -1.64
C LYS A 93 -6.64 -13.48 -2.72
N LYS A 94 -6.09 -12.31 -3.04
CA LYS A 94 -5.06 -12.15 -4.07
C LYS A 94 -3.73 -12.74 -3.62
N TRP A 95 -2.99 -13.26 -4.58
CA TRP A 95 -1.64 -13.76 -4.35
C TRP A 95 -0.67 -12.60 -4.08
N GLY A 96 -0.21 -12.46 -2.84
CA GLY A 96 0.69 -11.37 -2.45
C GLY A 96 0.26 -10.00 -3.01
N PHE A 97 1.16 -9.27 -3.67
CA PHE A 97 0.83 -7.98 -4.31
C PHE A 97 0.28 -8.08 -5.73
N ILE A 98 0.09 -9.29 -6.26
CA ILE A 98 -0.37 -9.54 -7.61
C ILE A 98 -1.86 -9.20 -7.74
N LYS A 99 -2.29 -8.87 -8.95
CA LYS A 99 -3.71 -8.62 -9.26
C LYS A 99 -4.55 -9.89 -9.26
N PHE A 100 -3.93 -11.04 -9.52
CA PHE A 100 -4.59 -12.35 -9.66
C PHE A 100 -4.97 -12.96 -8.30
N ASN A 101 -6.03 -13.78 -8.33
CA ASN A 101 -6.42 -14.62 -7.19
C ASN A 101 -5.39 -15.74 -6.97
N VAL A 102 -5.35 -16.34 -5.78
CA VAL A 102 -4.46 -17.47 -5.49
C VAL A 102 -4.67 -18.61 -6.49
N ASP A 103 -5.90 -19.08 -6.66
CA ASP A 103 -6.24 -20.24 -7.52
C ASP A 103 -5.76 -20.04 -8.96
N LYS A 104 -6.13 -18.91 -9.58
CA LYS A 104 -5.74 -18.60 -10.97
C LYS A 104 -4.23 -18.42 -11.14
N CYS A 105 -3.53 -18.04 -10.08
CA CYS A 105 -2.09 -17.85 -10.12
C CYS A 105 -1.35 -19.18 -10.22
N GLU A 106 -1.83 -20.22 -9.52
CA GLU A 106 -1.25 -21.56 -9.58
C GLU A 106 -1.37 -22.15 -10.99
N ASP A 107 -2.56 -22.05 -11.60
CA ASP A 107 -2.81 -22.47 -12.98
C ASP A 107 -1.90 -21.71 -13.97
N SER A 108 -1.83 -20.38 -13.85
CA SER A 108 -1.04 -19.54 -14.77
C SER A 108 0.48 -19.73 -14.62
N VAL A 109 0.96 -20.17 -13.44
CA VAL A 109 2.36 -20.56 -13.22
C VAL A 109 2.62 -21.94 -13.82
N ALA A 110 1.70 -22.89 -13.67
CA ALA A 110 1.80 -24.22 -14.30
C ALA A 110 1.81 -24.13 -15.83
N GLU A 111 1.00 -23.24 -16.40
CA GLU A 111 0.95 -22.94 -17.83
C GLU A 111 2.14 -22.11 -18.34
N LYS A 112 3.08 -21.72 -17.46
CA LYS A 112 4.22 -20.83 -17.76
C LYS A 112 3.84 -19.46 -18.32
N GLN A 113 2.59 -19.03 -18.15
CA GLN A 113 2.16 -17.68 -18.52
C GLN A 113 2.72 -16.62 -17.55
N LEU A 114 2.99 -16.99 -16.30
CA LEU A 114 3.63 -16.12 -15.32
C LEU A 114 5.07 -16.54 -15.08
N ILE A 115 6.00 -15.64 -15.39
CA ILE A 115 7.44 -15.83 -15.16
C ILE A 115 7.88 -14.94 -13.98
N LEU A 116 8.59 -15.55 -13.04
CA LEU A 116 9.20 -14.86 -11.92
C LEU A 116 10.45 -14.10 -12.37
N ASP A 117 10.49 -12.79 -12.17
CA ASP A 117 11.60 -11.90 -12.51
C ASP A 117 12.11 -11.20 -11.24
N GLY A 118 12.54 -12.00 -10.27
CA GLY A 118 12.95 -11.53 -8.94
C GLY A 118 11.84 -10.78 -8.20
N TYR A 119 11.93 -9.45 -8.15
CA TYR A 119 10.90 -8.58 -7.55
C TYR A 119 9.71 -8.31 -8.49
N ARG A 120 9.76 -8.70 -9.76
CA ARG A 120 8.65 -8.46 -10.67
C ARG A 120 8.10 -9.78 -11.16
N LEU A 121 6.86 -9.73 -11.62
CA LEU A 121 6.21 -10.83 -12.32
C LEU A 121 6.03 -10.38 -13.76
N LYS A 122 6.53 -11.19 -14.69
CA LYS A 122 6.30 -11.03 -16.12
C LYS A 122 5.11 -11.87 -16.49
N TYR A 123 4.11 -11.26 -17.11
CA TYR A 123 2.99 -11.99 -17.70
C TYR A 123 3.18 -12.09 -19.21
N ILE A 124 3.09 -13.31 -19.72
CA ILE A 124 3.07 -13.64 -21.14
C ILE A 124 1.59 -13.71 -21.56
N PRO A 125 1.11 -12.75 -22.37
CA PRO A 125 -0.23 -12.85 -22.92
C PRO A 125 -0.31 -13.94 -24.00
N SER A 126 -1.50 -14.50 -24.18
CA SER A 126 -1.78 -15.48 -25.24
C SER A 126 -1.67 -14.90 -26.67
N CYS A 127 -1.72 -13.58 -26.80
CA CYS A 127 -1.54 -12.85 -28.05
C CYS A 127 -0.56 -11.68 -27.87
N GLY A 128 0.41 -11.54 -28.77
CA GLY A 128 1.44 -10.51 -28.69
C GLY A 128 2.53 -10.67 -29.75
N LEU A 129 3.49 -9.74 -29.77
CA LEU A 129 4.65 -9.83 -30.66
C LEU A 129 5.57 -10.97 -30.22
N TRP A 130 6.09 -11.73 -31.19
CA TRP A 130 7.09 -12.77 -30.97
C TRP A 130 8.43 -12.20 -31.40
N THR A 131 9.45 -12.24 -30.54
CA THR A 131 10.81 -11.86 -30.93
C THR A 131 11.74 -13.01 -30.60
N ASN A 132 12.51 -13.48 -31.58
CA ASN A 132 13.51 -14.53 -31.41
C ASN A 132 12.95 -15.88 -30.90
N GLY A 133 11.76 -16.28 -31.37
CA GLY A 133 11.17 -17.59 -31.04
C GLY A 133 10.49 -17.69 -29.68
N GLU A 134 10.57 -16.63 -28.87
CA GLU A 134 9.90 -16.55 -27.56
C GLU A 134 8.83 -15.43 -27.56
N PRO A 135 7.70 -15.63 -26.87
CA PRO A 135 6.67 -14.61 -26.74
C PRO A 135 7.19 -13.43 -25.90
N PHE A 136 7.02 -12.19 -26.39
CA PHE A 136 7.52 -11.01 -25.68
C PHE A 136 6.73 -10.79 -24.38
N PRO A 137 7.36 -10.67 -23.21
CA PRO A 137 6.66 -10.38 -21.97
C PRO A 137 6.16 -8.92 -21.99
N VAL A 138 4.84 -8.74 -22.08
CA VAL A 138 4.22 -7.41 -22.32
C VAL A 138 3.91 -6.65 -21.03
N LEU A 139 3.77 -7.35 -19.90
CA LEU A 139 3.33 -6.75 -18.64
C LEU A 139 4.32 -7.02 -17.52
N PHE A 140 5.10 -5.99 -17.17
CA PHE A 140 5.83 -5.93 -15.90
C PHE A 140 4.83 -5.58 -14.79
N LEU A 141 4.28 -6.60 -14.15
CA LEU A 141 3.53 -6.39 -12.92
C LEU A 141 4.55 -6.15 -11.80
N ASN A 142 4.58 -4.92 -11.28
CA ASN A 142 5.37 -4.55 -10.10
C ASN A 142 4.89 -5.36 -8.88
N THR A 143 5.44 -6.55 -8.65
CA THR A 143 4.89 -7.53 -7.71
C THR A 143 5.98 -8.40 -7.09
N HIS A 144 6.14 -8.28 -5.76
CA HIS A 144 7.01 -9.19 -5.00
C HIS A 144 6.42 -10.59 -5.16
N CYS A 145 7.14 -11.46 -5.85
CA CYS A 145 6.84 -12.88 -5.90
C CYS A 145 7.80 -13.59 -4.95
N PHE A 146 7.37 -13.74 -3.71
CA PHE A 146 7.97 -14.65 -2.73
C PHE A 146 7.40 -16.06 -2.96
N PRO A 147 8.01 -17.13 -2.39
CA PRO A 147 7.66 -18.51 -2.71
C PRO A 147 6.18 -18.84 -2.44
N LEU A 148 5.73 -19.91 -3.10
CA LEU A 148 4.36 -20.41 -3.07
C LEU A 148 3.76 -20.41 -1.63
N ASN A 149 2.57 -19.81 -1.44
CA ASN A 149 1.74 -19.68 -0.19
C ASN A 149 1.85 -18.41 0.67
N GLU A 150 1.82 -17.20 0.09
CA GLU A 150 1.74 -15.95 0.86
C GLU A 150 0.39 -15.22 0.74
N GLN A 151 -0.16 -14.82 1.89
CA GLN A 151 -1.39 -14.01 1.98
C GLN A 151 -1.07 -12.53 2.13
N ARG A 152 -1.87 -11.71 1.45
CA ARG A 152 -1.82 -10.25 1.57
C ARG A 152 -2.85 -9.73 2.56
N TYR A 153 -2.36 -9.03 3.57
CA TYR A 153 -3.16 -8.24 4.49
C TYR A 153 -3.07 -6.78 4.08
N SER A 154 -4.21 -6.10 3.97
CA SER A 154 -4.27 -4.69 3.56
C SER A 154 -5.02 -3.87 4.60
N LEU A 155 -4.45 -2.73 4.98
CA LEU A 155 -5.13 -1.75 5.81
C LEU A 155 -5.89 -0.80 4.88
N ILE A 156 -7.22 -0.78 5.01
CA ILE A 156 -8.13 -0.02 4.15
C ILE A 156 -8.86 1.03 4.99
N GLN A 157 -8.97 2.24 4.46
CA GLN A 157 -9.78 3.29 5.09
C GLN A 157 -11.26 3.05 4.82
N LEU A 158 -12.08 3.09 5.87
CA LEU A 158 -13.53 2.95 5.77
C LEU A 158 -14.26 4.09 6.47
N TRP A 159 -15.52 4.26 6.10
CA TRP A 159 -16.45 5.09 6.84
C TRP A 159 -16.91 4.36 8.12
N GLY A 160 -17.23 5.11 9.18
CA GLY A 160 -17.88 4.54 10.35
C GLY A 160 -19.21 3.93 9.94
N GLY A 161 -19.30 2.59 9.93
CA GLY A 161 -20.55 1.86 9.67
C GLY A 161 -20.58 0.90 8.48
N VAL A 162 -19.60 0.88 7.57
CA VAL A 162 -19.68 -0.01 6.38
C VAL A 162 -19.05 -1.38 6.67
N SER A 163 -19.88 -2.43 6.71
CA SER A 163 -19.54 -3.85 6.84
C SER A 163 -18.97 -4.45 5.54
N GLU A 164 -18.46 -5.68 5.64
CA GLU A 164 -17.36 -6.29 4.88
C GLU A 164 -17.60 -6.70 3.42
N GLU A 165 -18.68 -6.29 2.75
CA GLU A 165 -19.13 -6.97 1.51
C GLU A 165 -18.75 -6.33 0.17
N LEU A 166 -18.03 -5.21 0.16
CA LEU A 166 -17.46 -4.67 -1.08
C LEU A 166 -15.96 -4.49 -0.92
N ILE A 167 -15.18 -5.50 -1.32
CA ILE A 167 -13.86 -5.48 -1.99
C ILE A 167 -13.28 -6.90 -2.04
#